data_AF-A0A6A4ILS9-F1
#
_entry.id   AF-A0A6A4ILS9-F1
#
_cell.length_a   1.000
_cell.length_b   1.000
_cell.length_c   1.000
_cell.angle_alpha   90.00
_cell.angle_beta   90.00
_cell.angle_gamma   90.00
#
_symmetry.space_group_name_H-M   'P 1'
#
loop_
_entity.id
_entity.type
_entity.pdbx_description
1 polymer ?
#
loop_
_entity_poly.entity_id
_entity_poly.type
_entity_poly.pdbx_seq_one_letter_code
_entity_poly.pdbx_strand_id
1 'polypeptide(L)'
;MFSPLGPPSRAKSQSISHRPSQPAEPATPAARAAISLEYASLRNRSHCPLGLYCLPSTESIMIWDAVLFIHQGYYADSVLKFRIVFPAHYPERPPTVQFITDVFHPLISSNGTFSLKPQIRTWRPNQHHIFDVLHFVKAAFKRDVLDKIEEADCLNKEAYRLCVLIYSPGISLEFNRFGRYHESTTSFAALATQTASLSHSSNALYDKDQPSITAKPSHGMHFSKLKPKTLKEERTRLGLKEWESVD
;
A
#
# COMPACT_ATOMS: atom_id res chain seq x y z
N MET A 1 61.32 -8.11 -18.90
CA MET A 1 60.39 -9.15 -19.44
C MET A 1 58.99 -8.77 -19.00
N PHE A 2 58.21 -8.15 -19.88
CA PHE A 2 56.82 -7.78 -19.62
C PHE A 2 55.92 -8.82 -20.30
N SER A 3 55.10 -9.51 -19.52
CA SER A 3 54.09 -10.46 -20.04
C SER A 3 52.84 -9.70 -20.51
N PRO A 4 52.20 -10.08 -21.63
CA PRO A 4 51.02 -9.38 -22.13
C PRO A 4 49.75 -9.81 -21.37
N LEU A 5 48.89 -8.83 -21.07
CA LEU A 5 47.55 -9.01 -20.52
C LEU A 5 46.65 -9.77 -21.50
N GLY A 6 46.06 -10.88 -21.06
CA GLY A 6 45.05 -11.63 -21.82
C GLY A 6 43.71 -10.88 -21.91
N PRO A 7 42.88 -11.17 -22.92
CA PRO A 7 41.63 -10.46 -23.15
C PRO A 7 40.57 -10.78 -22.07
N PRO A 8 39.63 -9.86 -21.79
CA PRO A 8 38.61 -10.06 -20.77
C PRO A 8 37.59 -11.13 -21.19
N SER A 9 37.26 -12.01 -20.24
CA SER A 9 36.28 -13.07 -20.38
C SER A 9 34.87 -12.51 -20.60
N ARG A 10 34.22 -12.93 -21.68
CA ARG A 10 32.85 -12.58 -22.07
C ARG A 10 31.86 -13.18 -21.07
N ALA A 11 31.27 -12.34 -20.21
CA ALA A 11 30.19 -12.73 -19.32
C ALA A 11 29.01 -13.28 -20.15
N LYS A 12 28.58 -14.52 -19.85
CA LYS A 12 27.40 -15.14 -20.45
C LYS A 12 26.15 -14.43 -19.94
N SER A 13 25.43 -13.78 -20.84
CA SER A 13 24.07 -13.28 -20.60
C SER A 13 23.18 -14.45 -20.19
N GLN A 14 22.80 -14.50 -18.91
CA GLN A 14 21.77 -15.43 -18.44
C GLN A 14 20.43 -14.95 -18.98
N SER A 15 19.84 -15.74 -19.86
CA SER A 15 18.47 -15.59 -20.32
C SER A 15 17.52 -15.75 -19.13
N ILE A 16 16.75 -14.71 -18.84
CA ILE A 16 15.64 -14.77 -17.87
C ILE A 16 14.60 -15.72 -18.46
N SER A 17 14.50 -16.93 -17.89
CA SER A 17 13.46 -17.88 -18.24
C SER A 17 12.11 -17.35 -17.73
N HIS A 18 11.30 -16.76 -18.60
CA HIS A 18 9.89 -16.49 -18.33
C HIS A 18 9.16 -17.82 -18.15
N ARG A 19 8.86 -18.17 -16.89
CA ARG A 19 7.91 -19.24 -16.58
C ARG A 19 6.52 -18.77 -17.02
N PRO A 20 5.82 -19.47 -17.92
CA PRO A 20 4.45 -19.12 -18.24
C PRO A 20 3.59 -19.28 -16.97
N SER A 21 2.84 -18.22 -16.63
CA SER A 21 1.89 -18.21 -15.52
C SER A 21 0.85 -19.31 -15.74
N GLN A 22 0.77 -20.25 -14.81
CA GLN A 22 -0.30 -21.26 -14.80
C GLN A 22 -1.67 -20.54 -14.76
N PRO A 23 -2.71 -21.12 -15.39
CA PRO A 23 -4.07 -20.58 -15.29
C PRO A 23 -4.48 -20.46 -13.82
N ALA A 24 -5.01 -19.31 -13.42
CA ALA A 24 -5.49 -19.10 -12.07
C ALA A 24 -6.56 -20.15 -11.72
N GLU A 25 -6.38 -20.85 -10.60
CA GLU A 25 -7.37 -21.83 -10.13
C GLU A 25 -8.74 -21.17 -9.93
N PRO A 26 -9.84 -21.83 -10.36
CA PRO A 26 -11.17 -21.28 -10.20
C PRO A 26 -11.58 -21.23 -8.72
N ALA A 27 -12.17 -20.10 -8.31
CA ALA A 27 -12.64 -19.93 -6.94
C ALA A 27 -13.75 -20.91 -6.56
N THR A 28 -13.64 -21.51 -5.37
CA THR A 28 -14.63 -22.45 -4.85
C THR A 28 -15.93 -21.74 -4.43
N PRO A 29 -17.10 -22.42 -4.45
CA PRO A 29 -18.34 -21.86 -3.92
C PRO A 29 -18.22 -21.46 -2.45
N ALA A 30 -17.51 -22.24 -1.64
CA ALA A 30 -17.26 -21.94 -0.24
C ALA A 30 -16.47 -20.63 -0.06
N ALA A 31 -15.42 -20.42 -0.88
CA ALA A 31 -14.66 -19.17 -0.84
C ALA A 31 -15.52 -17.96 -1.19
N ARG A 32 -16.36 -18.05 -2.23
CA ARG A 32 -17.29 -16.96 -2.60
C ARG A 32 -18.30 -16.66 -1.49
N ALA A 33 -18.83 -17.69 -0.83
CA ALA A 33 -19.74 -17.53 0.30
C ALA A 33 -19.04 -16.86 1.49
N ALA A 34 -17.83 -17.32 1.85
CA ALA A 34 -17.02 -16.72 2.91
C ALA A 34 -16.72 -15.25 2.63
N ILE A 35 -16.28 -14.90 1.41
CA ILE A 35 -16.01 -13.51 1.02
C ILE A 35 -17.28 -12.65 1.06
N SER A 36 -18.43 -13.21 0.68
CA SER A 36 -19.71 -12.48 0.78
C SER A 36 -20.07 -12.16 2.23
N LEU A 37 -19.80 -13.09 3.17
CA LEU A 37 -19.98 -12.88 4.60
C LEU A 37 -18.97 -11.86 5.16
N GLU A 38 -17.71 -11.93 4.75
CA GLU A 38 -16.68 -10.93 5.09
C GLU A 38 -17.13 -9.53 4.67
N TYR A 39 -17.65 -9.36 3.45
CA TYR A 39 -18.13 -8.07 2.95
C TYR A 39 -19.34 -7.57 3.75
N ALA A 40 -20.29 -8.46 4.03
CA ALA A 40 -21.44 -8.13 4.88
C ALA A 40 -21.01 -7.68 6.29
N SER A 41 -19.95 -8.29 6.84
CA SER A 41 -19.41 -7.95 8.15
C SER A 41 -18.87 -6.51 8.22
N LEU A 42 -18.41 -5.93 7.10
CA LEU A 42 -17.91 -4.54 7.08
C LEU A 42 -18.98 -3.50 7.43
N ARG A 43 -20.27 -3.87 7.40
CA ARG A 43 -21.37 -3.02 7.85
C ARG A 43 -21.43 -2.89 9.38
N ASN A 44 -20.78 -3.78 10.12
CA ASN A 44 -20.70 -3.70 11.56
C ASN A 44 -19.84 -2.50 11.97
N ARG A 45 -20.23 -1.85 13.08
CA ARG A 45 -19.43 -0.76 13.65
C ARG A 45 -18.02 -1.29 13.92
N SER A 46 -17.02 -0.47 13.64
CA SER A 46 -15.58 -0.75 13.82
C SER A 46 -14.94 -1.80 12.90
N HIS A 47 -15.67 -2.50 12.04
CA HIS A 47 -15.04 -3.44 11.09
C HIS A 47 -14.33 -2.71 9.95
N CYS A 48 -14.99 -1.75 9.31
CA CYS A 48 -14.31 -0.90 8.33
C CYS A 48 -13.66 0.32 9.03
N PRO A 49 -12.34 0.52 8.93
CA PRO A 49 -11.69 1.67 9.54
C PRO A 49 -12.10 2.99 8.85
N LEU A 50 -12.26 4.05 9.64
CA LEU A 50 -12.61 5.38 9.11
C LEU A 50 -11.61 5.85 8.03
N GLY A 51 -12.10 6.53 7.00
CA GLY A 51 -11.27 6.97 5.88
C GLY A 51 -10.80 5.85 4.96
N LEU A 52 -11.27 4.60 5.15
CA LEU A 52 -11.08 3.51 4.21
C LEU A 52 -12.43 3.12 3.61
N TYR A 53 -12.46 2.99 2.29
CA TYR A 53 -13.62 2.50 1.55
C TYR A 53 -13.20 1.30 0.72
N CYS A 54 -14.05 0.28 0.67
CA CYS A 54 -13.76 -0.95 -0.06
C CYS A 54 -15.03 -1.53 -0.65
N LEU A 55 -14.95 -2.07 -1.86
CA LEU A 55 -16.06 -2.69 -2.57
C LEU A 55 -15.59 -3.85 -3.45
N PRO A 56 -16.40 -4.93 -3.61
CA PRO A 56 -16.12 -5.98 -4.57
C PRO A 56 -16.03 -5.39 -5.98
N SER A 57 -14.98 -5.79 -6.70
CA SER A 57 -14.75 -5.37 -8.07
C SER A 57 -15.83 -5.90 -8.99
N THR A 58 -16.13 -5.15 -10.05
CA THR A 58 -17.08 -5.57 -11.10
C THR A 58 -16.58 -6.78 -11.88
N GLU A 59 -15.27 -7.02 -11.89
CA GLU A 59 -14.63 -8.15 -12.58
C GLU A 59 -14.88 -9.48 -11.85
N SER A 60 -14.78 -9.48 -10.52
CA SER A 60 -14.92 -10.68 -9.70
C SER A 60 -15.04 -10.32 -8.22
N ILE A 61 -15.93 -11.01 -7.50
CA ILE A 61 -16.04 -10.89 -6.04
C ILE A 61 -14.74 -11.30 -5.30
N MET A 62 -13.88 -12.08 -5.96
CA MET A 62 -12.56 -12.48 -5.45
C MET A 62 -11.55 -11.33 -5.45
N ILE A 63 -11.95 -10.17 -5.93
CA ILE A 63 -11.14 -8.97 -6.02
C ILE A 63 -11.94 -7.84 -5.41
N TRP A 64 -11.40 -7.14 -4.42
CA TRP A 64 -12.00 -5.92 -3.91
C TRP A 64 -11.12 -4.72 -4.24
N ASP A 65 -11.75 -3.67 -4.74
CA ASP A 65 -11.12 -2.38 -4.94
C ASP A 65 -11.27 -1.58 -3.63
N ALA A 66 -10.22 -0.86 -3.24
CA ALA A 66 -10.16 -0.14 -1.98
C ALA A 66 -9.45 1.21 -2.13
N VAL A 67 -9.90 2.21 -1.36
CA VAL A 67 -9.23 3.50 -1.25
C VAL A 67 -9.08 3.91 0.21
N LEU A 68 -7.87 4.35 0.56
CA LEU A 68 -7.51 4.84 1.89
C LEU A 68 -7.16 6.33 1.81
N PHE A 69 -7.85 7.12 2.63
CA PHE A 69 -7.58 8.52 2.88
C PHE A 69 -6.76 8.64 4.17
N ILE A 70 -5.58 9.24 4.06
CA ILE A 70 -4.68 9.47 5.20
C ILE A 70 -4.74 10.95 5.56
N HIS A 71 -4.92 11.25 6.85
CA HIS A 71 -5.09 12.63 7.33
C HIS A 71 -3.95 13.12 8.22
N GLN A 72 -3.05 12.24 8.67
CA GLN A 72 -2.01 12.55 9.64
C GLN A 72 -0.73 11.74 9.39
N GLY A 73 0.39 12.22 9.92
CA GLY A 73 1.70 11.56 9.80
C GLY A 73 2.40 11.86 8.47
N TYR A 74 3.45 11.08 8.16
CA TYR A 74 4.30 11.32 6.97
C TYR A 74 3.55 11.25 5.63
N TYR A 75 2.42 10.55 5.61
CA TYR A 75 1.58 10.36 4.43
C TYR A 75 0.27 11.17 4.53
N ALA A 76 0.23 12.21 5.37
CA ALA A 76 -0.92 13.10 5.44
C ALA A 76 -1.34 13.59 4.05
N ASP A 77 -2.64 13.74 3.86
CA ASP A 77 -3.25 14.08 2.58
C ASP A 77 -2.89 13.11 1.46
N SER A 78 -2.84 11.80 1.72
CA SER A 78 -2.70 10.77 0.68
C SER A 78 -4.04 10.12 0.32
N VAL A 79 -4.25 9.81 -0.96
CA VAL A 79 -5.36 8.99 -1.49
C VAL A 79 -4.79 7.75 -2.15
N LEU A 80 -4.77 6.67 -1.39
CA LEU A 80 -4.09 5.45 -1.78
C LEU A 80 -5.12 4.43 -2.27
N LYS A 81 -5.10 4.15 -3.57
CA LYS A 81 -5.90 3.09 -4.20
C LYS A 81 -5.12 1.77 -4.10
N PHE A 82 -5.80 0.72 -3.67
CA PHE A 82 -5.24 -0.62 -3.60
C PHE A 82 -6.33 -1.65 -3.85
N ARG A 83 -5.89 -2.88 -4.12
CA ARG A 83 -6.76 -4.02 -4.41
C ARG A 83 -6.47 -5.15 -3.44
N ILE A 84 -7.52 -5.84 -3.03
CA ILE A 84 -7.44 -7.05 -2.23
C ILE A 84 -7.79 -8.21 -3.15
N VAL A 85 -6.89 -9.18 -3.28
CA VAL A 85 -7.08 -10.36 -4.13
C VAL A 85 -7.18 -11.59 -3.22
N PHE A 86 -8.35 -12.21 -3.23
CA PHE A 86 -8.64 -13.40 -2.43
C PHE A 86 -8.19 -14.67 -3.17
N PRO A 87 -7.58 -15.64 -2.47
CA PRO A 87 -7.23 -16.92 -3.06
C PRO A 87 -8.48 -17.77 -3.38
N ALA A 88 -8.35 -18.69 -4.34
CA ALA A 88 -9.43 -19.58 -4.78
C ALA A 88 -10.09 -20.41 -3.66
N HIS A 89 -9.30 -20.72 -2.61
CA HIS A 89 -9.70 -21.50 -1.43
C HIS A 89 -9.74 -20.64 -0.16
N TYR A 90 -10.03 -19.34 -0.26
CA TYR A 90 -10.23 -18.50 0.93
C TYR A 90 -11.32 -19.11 1.85
N PRO A 91 -11.15 -19.14 3.19
CA PRO A 91 -10.10 -18.48 3.98
C PRO A 91 -8.85 -19.33 4.27
N GLU A 92 -8.59 -20.45 3.60
CA GLU A 92 -7.42 -21.31 3.91
C GLU A 92 -6.06 -20.58 3.78
N ARG A 93 -6.01 -19.57 2.92
CA ARG A 93 -4.84 -18.70 2.73
C ARG A 93 -5.25 -17.23 2.88
N PRO A 94 -4.31 -16.34 3.29
CA PRO A 94 -4.60 -14.92 3.40
C PRO A 94 -4.88 -14.31 2.03
N PRO A 95 -5.64 -13.20 1.97
CA PRO A 95 -5.71 -12.38 0.79
C PRO A 95 -4.38 -11.64 0.56
N THR A 96 -4.13 -11.27 -0.69
CA THR A 96 -3.01 -10.38 -1.06
C THR A 96 -3.51 -8.95 -1.16
N VAL A 97 -2.76 -7.99 -0.61
CA VAL A 97 -3.02 -6.56 -0.77
C VAL A 97 -2.02 -5.98 -1.78
N GLN A 98 -2.51 -5.28 -2.78
CA GLN A 98 -1.71 -4.70 -3.87
C GLN A 98 -2.08 -3.23 -4.09
N PHE A 99 -1.16 -2.34 -3.76
CA PHE A 99 -1.29 -0.91 -4.04
C PHE A 99 -1.19 -0.63 -5.53
N ILE A 100 -2.17 0.13 -6.01
CA ILE A 100 -2.22 0.63 -7.39
C ILE A 100 -1.53 1.99 -7.42
N THR A 101 -1.82 2.85 -6.44
CA THR A 101 -1.03 4.07 -6.20
C THR A 101 0.43 3.67 -5.94
N ASP A 102 1.38 4.38 -6.56
CA ASP A 102 2.80 4.24 -6.23
C ASP A 102 3.07 4.84 -4.86
N VAL A 103 3.54 4.00 -3.92
CA VAL A 103 3.76 4.38 -2.53
C VAL A 103 5.17 4.02 -2.13
N PHE A 104 5.95 5.01 -1.71
CA PHE A 104 7.25 4.76 -1.09
C PHE A 104 7.06 4.42 0.39
N HIS A 105 7.03 3.13 0.75
CA HIS A 105 6.76 2.66 2.12
C HIS A 105 7.52 1.36 2.44
N PRO A 106 8.02 1.16 3.68
CA PRO A 106 8.82 -0.03 4.04
C PRO A 106 8.15 -1.38 3.74
N LEU A 107 6.85 -1.48 3.98
CA LEU A 107 6.05 -2.71 3.77
C LEU A 107 5.50 -2.87 2.36
N ILE A 108 5.77 -1.94 1.43
CA ILE A 108 5.23 -1.98 0.06
C ILE A 108 6.40 -2.18 -0.91
N SER A 109 6.35 -3.24 -1.71
CA SER A 109 7.33 -3.49 -2.76
C SER A 109 7.15 -2.55 -3.96
N SER A 110 8.13 -2.51 -4.86
CA SER A 110 8.09 -1.70 -6.09
C SER A 110 6.92 -2.02 -7.03
N ASN A 111 6.37 -3.23 -6.96
CA ASN A 111 5.18 -3.63 -7.71
C ASN A 111 3.86 -3.36 -6.95
N GLY A 112 3.92 -2.78 -5.75
CA GLY A 112 2.76 -2.44 -4.93
C GLY A 112 2.29 -3.53 -3.96
N THR A 113 2.88 -4.73 -3.94
CA THR A 113 2.50 -5.76 -2.95
C THR A 113 2.78 -5.28 -1.53
N PHE A 114 1.80 -5.44 -0.63
CA PHE A 114 1.91 -5.06 0.77
C PHE A 114 2.15 -6.28 1.67
N SER A 115 3.07 -6.16 2.62
CA SER A 115 3.41 -7.21 3.59
C SER A 115 2.46 -7.18 4.79
N LEU A 116 1.72 -8.28 5.01
CA LEU A 116 0.89 -8.48 6.21
C LEU A 116 1.71 -8.92 7.45
N LYS A 117 2.98 -9.32 7.26
CA LYS A 117 3.76 -10.04 8.27
C LYS A 117 3.94 -9.32 9.61
N PRO A 118 4.13 -7.99 9.69
CA PRO A 118 4.39 -7.34 10.98
C PRO A 118 3.25 -7.51 11.99
N GLN A 119 2.00 -7.59 11.53
CA GLN A 119 0.83 -7.80 12.39
C GLN A 119 0.25 -9.22 12.27
N ILE A 120 0.31 -9.83 11.08
CA ILE A 120 -0.26 -11.15 10.78
C ILE A 120 0.87 -12.06 10.27
N ARG A 121 1.72 -12.54 11.18
CA ARG A 121 2.84 -13.45 10.83
C ARG A 121 2.37 -14.78 10.27
N THR A 122 1.31 -15.33 10.85
CA THR A 122 0.70 -16.59 10.42
C THR A 122 -0.79 -16.40 10.25
N TRP A 123 -1.27 -16.58 9.03
CA TRP A 123 -2.70 -16.53 8.75
C TRP A 123 -3.43 -17.67 9.46
N ARG A 124 -4.57 -17.36 10.06
CA ARG A 124 -5.38 -18.28 10.85
C ARG A 124 -6.84 -18.09 10.42
N PRO A 125 -7.39 -19.00 9.59
CA PRO A 125 -8.70 -18.80 8.94
C PRO A 125 -9.85 -18.53 9.92
N ASN A 126 -9.77 -19.05 11.14
CA ASN A 126 -10.81 -18.91 12.18
C ASN A 126 -10.60 -17.73 13.14
N GLN A 127 -9.51 -16.96 12.95
CA GLN A 127 -9.15 -15.85 13.86
C GLN A 127 -8.96 -14.54 13.10
N HIS A 128 -8.47 -14.59 11.86
CA HIS A 128 -8.19 -13.41 11.06
C HIS A 128 -9.26 -13.24 9.99
N HIS A 129 -9.80 -12.03 9.94
CA HIS A 129 -10.83 -11.61 9.00
C HIS A 129 -10.34 -10.48 8.11
N ILE A 130 -11.15 -10.09 7.13
CA ILE A 130 -10.75 -9.01 6.23
C ILE A 130 -10.62 -7.67 6.98
N PHE A 131 -11.42 -7.43 8.00
CA PHE A 131 -11.34 -6.20 8.77
C PHE A 131 -10.00 -6.06 9.51
N ASP A 132 -9.38 -7.15 9.96
CA ASP A 132 -8.05 -7.13 10.58
C ASP A 132 -7.00 -6.65 9.56
N VAL A 133 -7.11 -7.14 8.33
CA VAL A 133 -6.27 -6.71 7.21
C VAL A 133 -6.47 -5.22 6.92
N LEU A 134 -7.72 -4.74 6.84
CA LEU A 134 -8.02 -3.33 6.58
C LEU A 134 -7.49 -2.42 7.69
N HIS A 135 -7.66 -2.81 8.96
CA HIS A 135 -7.11 -2.08 10.10
C HIS A 135 -5.59 -2.05 10.05
N PHE A 136 -4.94 -3.16 9.72
CA PHE A 136 -3.48 -3.18 9.62
C PHE A 136 -2.97 -2.32 8.47
N VAL A 137 -3.59 -2.40 7.28
CA VAL A 137 -3.25 -1.54 6.14
C VAL A 137 -3.31 -0.07 6.54
N LYS A 138 -4.35 0.36 7.26
CA LYS A 138 -4.43 1.74 7.77
C LYS A 138 -3.36 2.03 8.83
N ALA A 139 -3.15 1.12 9.76
CA ALA A 139 -2.22 1.31 10.87
C ALA A 139 -0.76 1.40 10.40
N ALA A 140 -0.39 0.72 9.31
CA ALA A 140 0.95 0.71 8.75
C ALA A 140 1.49 2.11 8.40
N PHE A 141 0.62 3.07 8.09
CA PHE A 141 1.02 4.45 7.79
C PHE A 141 1.17 5.34 9.04
N LYS A 142 0.88 4.82 10.23
CA LYS A 142 1.03 5.55 11.49
C LYS A 142 2.45 5.41 12.01
N ARG A 143 2.96 6.50 12.59
CA ARG A 143 4.31 6.55 13.21
C ARG A 143 4.55 5.39 14.17
N ASP A 144 3.64 5.15 15.11
CA ASP A 144 3.81 4.11 16.14
C ASP A 144 3.96 2.69 15.59
N VAL A 145 3.46 2.44 14.37
CA VAL A 145 3.65 1.15 13.68
C VAL A 145 4.96 1.17 12.90
N LEU A 146 5.23 2.25 12.16
CA LEU A 146 6.49 2.43 11.42
C LEU A 146 7.71 2.23 12.32
N ASP A 147 7.67 2.75 13.55
CA ASP A 147 8.74 2.65 14.55
C ASP A 147 8.99 1.21 15.05
N LYS A 148 8.04 0.30 14.86
CA LYS A 148 8.08 -1.09 15.36
C LYS A 148 8.31 -2.13 14.28
N ILE A 149 8.36 -1.72 13.01
CA ILE A 149 8.60 -2.65 11.91
C ILE A 149 10.04 -3.16 11.98
N GLU A 150 10.25 -4.43 11.68
CA GLU A 150 11.57 -5.05 11.57
C GLU A 150 12.01 -5.12 10.11
N GLU A 151 13.31 -4.98 9.83
CA GLU A 151 13.86 -5.07 8.46
C GLU A 151 13.46 -6.36 7.74
N ALA A 152 13.33 -7.46 8.48
CA ALA A 152 12.99 -8.78 7.94
C ALA A 152 11.58 -8.84 7.32
N ASP A 153 10.68 -7.97 7.76
CA ASP A 153 9.30 -7.90 7.27
C ASP A 153 9.10 -6.87 6.14
N CYS A 154 10.12 -6.04 5.88
CA CYS A 154 10.11 -4.99 4.87
C CYS A 154 10.35 -5.53 3.46
N LEU A 155 9.47 -5.14 2.55
CA LEU A 155 9.62 -5.43 1.12
C LEU A 155 10.48 -4.37 0.41
N ASN A 156 10.50 -3.15 0.95
CA ASN A 156 11.35 -2.06 0.48
C ASN A 156 12.36 -1.69 1.58
N LYS A 157 13.55 -2.28 1.46
CA LYS A 157 14.64 -2.08 2.43
C LYS A 157 15.17 -0.65 2.43
N GLU A 158 15.14 0.04 1.30
CA GLU A 158 15.57 1.44 1.22
C GLU A 158 14.64 2.36 2.01
N ALA A 159 13.32 2.18 1.86
CA ALA A 159 12.34 2.91 2.65
C ALA A 159 12.50 2.63 4.15
N TYR A 160 12.75 1.38 4.53
CA TYR A 160 13.04 1.02 5.92
C TYR A 160 14.30 1.71 6.47
N ARG A 161 15.41 1.69 5.73
CA ARG A 161 16.67 2.33 6.14
C ARG A 161 16.51 3.83 6.35
N LEU A 162 15.73 4.50 5.51
CA LEU A 162 15.43 5.93 5.69
C LEU A 162 14.47 6.18 6.87
N CYS A 163 13.57 5.25 7.16
CA CYS A 163 12.58 5.36 8.23
C CYS A 163 13.14 5.05 9.64
N VAL A 164 14.06 4.10 9.79
CA VAL A 164 14.58 3.67 11.12
C VAL A 164 15.68 4.58 11.65
N LEU A 165 16.29 5.41 10.80
CA LEU A 165 17.23 6.45 11.22
C LEU A 165 16.55 7.66 11.89
N ILE A 166 15.33 7.50 12.42
CA ILE A 166 14.59 8.56 13.11
C ILE A 166 14.68 8.39 14.65
N TYR A 167 14.86 7.17 15.19
CA TYR A 167 14.84 6.94 16.65
C TYR A 167 15.71 5.76 17.13
N SER A 168 17.04 5.95 17.22
CA SER A 168 17.88 5.10 18.08
C SER A 168 18.32 5.88 19.32
N PRO A 169 17.60 5.79 20.45
CA PRO A 169 18.09 6.33 21.72
C PRO A 169 19.11 5.33 22.29
N GLY A 170 20.35 5.38 21.82
CA GLY A 170 21.40 4.51 22.38
C GLY A 170 22.58 4.14 21.49
N ILE A 171 22.64 4.61 20.24
CA ILE A 171 23.89 4.53 19.48
C ILE A 171 24.79 5.65 20.00
N SER A 172 25.80 5.25 20.79
CA SER A 172 26.75 6.11 21.48
C SER A 172 27.20 7.31 20.65
N LEU A 173 27.21 8.46 21.32
CA LEU A 173 27.66 9.79 20.90
C LEU A 173 29.08 9.85 20.30
N GLU A 174 29.80 8.73 20.16
CA GLU A 174 31.13 8.65 19.55
C GLU A 174 31.12 8.35 18.04
N PHE A 175 29.99 7.93 17.46
CA PHE A 175 29.84 7.86 15.99
C PHE A 175 29.35 9.20 15.39
N ASN A 176 29.58 10.30 16.10
CA ASN A 176 29.18 11.65 15.72
C ASN A 176 30.31 12.34 14.92
N ARG A 177 30.62 11.82 13.72
CA ARG A 177 31.53 12.50 12.76
C ARG A 177 30.94 12.75 11.37
N PHE A 178 29.68 12.40 11.09
CA PHE A 178 29.09 12.72 9.78
C PHE A 178 27.61 13.03 9.95
N GLY A 179 27.21 14.28 9.73
CA GLY A 179 25.84 14.83 9.86
C GLY A 179 24.78 14.25 8.90
N ARG A 180 24.76 12.93 8.71
CA ARG A 180 23.87 12.20 7.79
C ARG A 180 22.50 11.82 8.41
N TYR A 181 22.32 11.99 9.72
CA TYR A 181 21.14 11.52 10.44
C TYR A 181 19.89 12.37 10.17
N HIS A 182 20.01 13.70 10.30
CA HIS A 182 18.91 14.63 10.06
C HIS A 182 18.46 14.63 8.58
N GLU A 183 19.40 14.48 7.64
CA GLU A 183 19.11 14.40 6.20
C GLU A 183 18.25 13.18 5.82
N SER A 184 18.47 12.03 6.47
CA SER A 184 17.75 10.78 6.16
C SER A 184 16.28 10.81 6.61
N THR A 185 16.00 11.42 7.78
CA THR A 185 14.63 11.63 8.29
C THR A 185 13.86 12.59 7.37
N THR A 186 14.49 13.70 6.98
CA THR A 186 13.91 14.64 6.01
C THR A 186 13.70 13.98 4.65
N SER A 187 14.60 13.09 4.22
CA SER A 187 14.48 12.37 2.95
C SER A 187 13.29 11.41 2.94
N PHE A 188 13.08 10.63 4.02
CA PHE A 188 11.90 9.76 4.13
C PHE A 188 10.61 10.59 4.10
N ALA A 189 10.54 11.63 4.93
CA ALA A 189 9.37 12.51 5.01
C ALA A 189 9.08 13.19 3.65
N ALA A 190 10.12 13.63 2.93
CA ALA A 190 9.97 14.22 1.60
C ALA A 190 9.42 13.23 0.57
N LEU A 191 9.91 11.98 0.56
CA LEU A 191 9.41 10.93 -0.35
C LEU A 191 7.97 10.50 -0.01
N ALA A 192 7.62 10.44 1.27
CA ALA A 192 6.25 10.21 1.71
C ALA A 192 5.32 11.38 1.32
N THR A 193 5.78 12.62 1.46
CA THR A 193 5.05 13.82 1.00
C THR A 193 4.89 13.85 -0.52
N GLN A 194 5.91 13.41 -1.26
CA GLN A 194 5.84 13.27 -2.71
C GLN A 194 4.80 12.20 -3.10
N THR A 195 4.76 11.07 -2.39
CA THR A 195 3.72 10.05 -2.56
C THR A 195 2.33 10.67 -2.36
N ALA A 196 2.13 11.43 -1.29
CA ALA A 196 0.86 12.12 -1.01
C ALA A 196 0.47 13.06 -2.17
N SER A 197 1.40 13.91 -2.58
CA SER A 197 1.19 14.92 -3.64
C SER A 197 0.81 14.29 -4.97
N LEU A 198 1.48 13.20 -5.36
CA LEU A 198 1.18 12.47 -6.60
C LEU A 198 -0.17 11.74 -6.52
N SER A 199 -0.51 11.20 -5.35
CA SER A 199 -1.72 10.41 -5.14
C SER A 199 -3.03 11.22 -5.29
N HIS A 200 -2.99 12.53 -4.98
CA HIS A 200 -4.13 13.44 -5.18
C HIS A 200 -4.03 14.29 -6.45
N SER A 201 -3.02 14.06 -7.28
CA SER A 201 -2.92 14.76 -8.55
C SER A 201 -4.16 14.49 -9.40
N SER A 202 -4.53 15.46 -10.25
CA SER A 202 -5.71 15.33 -11.10
C SER A 202 -5.64 14.10 -12.00
N ASN A 203 -4.44 13.74 -12.44
CA ASN A 203 -4.23 12.53 -13.25
C ASN A 203 -4.49 11.27 -12.42
N ALA A 204 -3.89 11.14 -11.24
CA ALA A 204 -4.09 9.96 -10.38
C ALA A 204 -5.55 9.76 -9.93
N LEU A 205 -6.31 10.85 -9.75
CA LEU A 205 -7.70 10.79 -9.28
C LEU A 205 -8.70 10.60 -10.43
N TYR A 206 -8.58 11.38 -11.51
CA TYR A 206 -9.62 11.54 -12.52
C TYR A 206 -9.31 10.92 -13.87
N ASP A 207 -8.03 10.61 -14.16
CA ASP A 207 -7.68 9.97 -15.42
C ASP A 207 -8.14 8.51 -15.41
N LYS A 208 -8.97 8.17 -16.39
CA LYS A 208 -9.50 6.80 -16.56
C LYS A 208 -8.56 5.95 -17.40
N ASP A 209 -7.74 6.59 -18.21
CA ASP A 209 -6.97 5.98 -19.29
C ASP A 209 -5.47 6.11 -19.00
N GLN A 210 -5.06 6.07 -17.73
CA GLN A 210 -3.65 5.95 -17.39
C GLN A 210 -3.15 4.64 -18.02
N PRO A 211 -2.39 4.68 -19.13
CA PRO A 211 -1.89 3.44 -19.70
C PRO A 211 -0.97 2.86 -18.64
N SER A 212 -1.21 1.61 -18.27
CA SER A 212 -0.42 0.89 -17.29
C SER A 212 0.97 0.62 -17.90
N ILE A 213 1.82 1.65 -17.97
CA ILE A 213 3.25 1.52 -18.33
C ILE A 213 3.91 0.60 -17.30
N THR A 214 3.42 0.65 -16.06
CA THR A 214 3.62 -0.37 -15.04
C THR A 214 2.49 -1.39 -15.16
N ALA A 215 2.77 -2.69 -15.11
CA ALA A 215 1.79 -3.79 -15.29
C ALA A 215 0.73 -3.91 -14.16
N LYS A 216 0.21 -2.78 -13.67
CA LYS A 216 -0.72 -2.68 -12.55
C LYS A 216 -2.17 -2.88 -13.02
N PRO A 217 -3.01 -3.55 -12.21
CA PRO A 217 -4.41 -3.76 -12.53
C PRO A 217 -5.22 -2.46 -12.52
N SER A 218 -6.26 -2.39 -13.35
CA SER A 218 -7.29 -1.34 -13.32
C SER A 218 -7.96 -1.28 -11.94
N HIS A 219 -8.52 -0.12 -11.54
CA HIS A 219 -9.22 0.05 -10.27
C HIS A 219 -10.67 0.46 -10.49
N GLY A 220 -11.63 -0.22 -9.85
CA GLY A 220 -13.06 0.03 -10.06
C GLY A 220 -13.61 1.31 -9.42
N MET A 221 -12.93 1.91 -8.43
CA MET A 221 -13.34 3.21 -7.90
C MET A 221 -12.73 4.36 -8.67
N HIS A 222 -13.60 5.09 -9.36
CA HIS A 222 -13.27 6.29 -10.12
C HIS A 222 -13.77 7.53 -9.38
N PHE A 223 -12.90 8.52 -9.27
CA PHE A 223 -13.29 9.84 -8.79
C PHE A 223 -13.67 10.72 -9.97
N SER A 224 -14.59 11.64 -9.74
CA SER A 224 -14.96 12.67 -10.72
C SER A 224 -14.96 14.03 -10.06
N LYS A 225 -14.48 15.04 -10.78
CA LYS A 225 -14.47 16.40 -10.29
C LYS A 225 -15.90 16.95 -10.33
N LEU A 226 -16.45 17.29 -9.17
CA LEU A 226 -17.74 17.96 -9.07
C LEU A 226 -17.62 19.44 -9.44
N LYS A 227 -18.65 19.98 -10.12
CA LYS A 227 -18.76 21.42 -10.39
C LYS A 227 -18.98 22.17 -9.05
N PRO A 228 -18.44 23.38 -8.87
CA PRO A 228 -18.54 24.12 -7.59
C PRO A 228 -19.98 24.31 -7.09
N LYS A 229 -20.93 24.56 -8.02
CA LYS A 229 -22.35 24.69 -7.70
C LYS A 229 -22.92 23.39 -7.10
N THR A 230 -22.72 22.27 -7.78
CA THR A 230 -23.15 20.94 -7.32
C THR A 230 -22.47 20.55 -6.02
N LEU A 231 -21.17 20.85 -5.86
CA LEU A 231 -20.47 20.58 -4.60
C LEU A 231 -21.10 21.34 -3.43
N LYS A 232 -21.44 22.62 -3.60
CA LYS A 232 -22.10 23.43 -2.56
C LYS A 232 -23.49 22.89 -2.21
N GLU A 233 -24.27 22.51 -3.22
CA GLU A 233 -25.59 21.89 -3.05
C GLU A 233 -25.49 20.57 -2.28
N GLU A 234 -24.58 19.67 -2.68
CA GLU A 234 -24.36 18.38 -2.02
C GLU A 234 -23.84 18.52 -0.58
N ARG A 235 -22.93 19.46 -0.31
CA ARG A 235 -22.47 19.75 1.06
C ARG A 235 -23.61 20.23 1.95
N THR A 236 -24.48 21.09 1.41
CA THR A 236 -25.67 21.57 2.14
C THR A 236 -26.64 20.42 2.41
N ARG A 237 -26.90 19.58 1.40
CA ARG A 237 -27.80 18.42 1.50
C ARG A 237 -27.34 17.40 2.55
N LEU A 238 -26.03 17.19 2.65
CA LEU A 238 -25.41 16.27 3.61
C LEU A 238 -25.08 16.92 4.97
N GLY A 239 -25.38 18.21 5.15
CA GLY A 239 -25.07 18.94 6.38
C GLY A 239 -23.57 19.07 6.67
N LEU A 240 -22.72 18.98 5.65
CA LEU A 240 -21.27 19.03 5.79
C LEU A 240 -20.78 20.46 5.95
N LYS A 241 -20.08 20.72 7.05
CA LYS A 241 -19.40 22.01 7.29
C LYS A 241 -18.00 22.02 6.67
N GLU A 242 -17.39 23.20 6.59
CA GLU A 242 -15.95 23.28 6.36
C GLU A 242 -15.21 22.68 7.55
N TRP A 243 -14.06 22.08 7.29
CA TRP A 243 -13.19 21.61 8.36
C TRP A 243 -12.60 22.86 9.00
N GLU A 244 -12.94 23.15 10.26
CA GLU A 244 -12.31 24.25 11.00
C GLU A 244 -10.82 23.92 11.09
N SER A 245 -9.96 24.86 10.67
CA SER A 245 -8.52 24.74 10.88
C SER A 245 -8.31 24.69 12.39
N VAL A 246 -7.83 23.55 12.87
CA VAL A 246 -7.32 23.45 14.24
C VAL A 246 -5.96 24.14 14.19
N ASP A 247 -5.95 25.44 14.49
CA ASP A 247 -4.75 26.24 14.73
C ASP A 247 -3.94 25.68 15.92
#